data_AF-A0A1S6H4V9-F1
#
_entry.id   AF-A0A1S6H4V9-F1
#
_cell.length_a   1.000
_cell.length_b   1.000
_cell.length_c   1.000
_cell.angle_alpha   90.00
_cell.angle_beta   90.00
_cell.angle_gamma   90.00
#
_symmetry.space_group_name_H-M   'P 1'
#
loop_
_entity.id
_entity.type
_entity.pdbx_description
1 polymer ?
#
loop_
_entity_poly.entity_id
_entity_poly.type
_entity_poly.pdbx_seq_one_letter_code
_entity_poly.pdbx_strand_id
1 'polypeptide(L)'
;MIDTVILQIPQGKYLILKPERFQPNAEALKQPGNYLIKYVNNPTAQDKRTKHYRPRLTLMKRMTKNGQTEQPLKIEFSIPKLLYGNNLDETAEVEFPELIKKLATELREIGVGVLSELLINAKVSAVHYSKNLELPYPYTCSSVLKDLAKVNVPKRLDLTPMKFTNGEALQYYTASHSLVFYDKIQDLTKPDKRATDKHQNYVQRSLFEPLSDSHLEILRMEVRLSKKQKLNSLFGKLGFPINPTLRDVIQNKTAKTVIEHYWREFVAEHNLFIFDTHTSPHQILQDILASEPKIKPKQAIYLTGLKTLAQDEAGIRKLRQALSPKSSDRTWMRLAKGLRTLNRSPTQYHDWVKQIITQIDEFKPYKHEVDM
;
A
#
# COMPACT_ATOMS: atom_id res chain seq x y z
N MET A 1 2.62 5.37 -7.95
CA MET A 1 1.32 5.68 -8.58
C MET A 1 0.19 5.59 -7.58
N ILE A 2 -0.99 6.09 -7.95
CA ILE A 2 -2.19 6.01 -7.11
C ILE A 2 -3.04 4.81 -7.53
N ASP A 3 -3.47 4.01 -6.57
CA ASP A 3 -4.26 2.81 -6.84
C ASP A 3 -5.72 3.03 -6.49
N THR A 4 -6.02 3.30 -5.22
CA THR A 4 -7.41 3.39 -4.72
C THR A 4 -7.63 4.70 -3.98
N VAL A 5 -8.78 5.34 -4.18
CA VAL A 5 -9.16 6.60 -3.53
C VAL A 5 -10.57 6.51 -2.96
N ILE A 6 -10.78 7.13 -1.79
CA ILE A 6 -12.11 7.35 -1.22
C ILE A 6 -12.39 8.85 -1.09
N LEU A 7 -13.26 9.36 -1.96
CA LEU A 7 -13.74 10.74 -1.94
C LEU A 7 -14.91 10.91 -0.99
N GLN A 8 -15.07 12.13 -0.47
CA GLN A 8 -16.25 12.58 0.25
C GLN A 8 -16.83 13.83 -0.42
N ILE A 9 -18.04 13.70 -0.94
CA ILE A 9 -18.83 14.79 -1.50
C ILE A 9 -19.90 15.19 -0.47
N PRO A 10 -19.94 16.45 -0.03
CA PRO A 10 -20.94 16.91 0.92
C PRO A 10 -22.33 16.99 0.27
N GLN A 11 -23.37 17.01 1.10
CA GLN A 11 -24.75 17.24 0.66
C GLN A 11 -24.86 18.54 -0.16
N GLY A 12 -25.72 18.54 -1.18
CA GLY A 12 -25.90 19.68 -2.09
C GLY A 12 -24.85 19.77 -3.21
N LYS A 13 -23.80 18.92 -3.17
CA LYS A 13 -22.77 18.83 -4.21
C LYS A 13 -22.89 17.58 -5.10
N TYR A 14 -23.96 16.82 -4.94
CA TYR A 14 -24.30 15.67 -5.75
C TYR A 14 -25.83 15.58 -5.91
N LEU A 15 -26.27 14.85 -6.94
CA LEU A 15 -27.67 14.53 -7.20
C LEU A 15 -27.85 13.01 -7.21
N ILE A 16 -28.90 12.52 -6.57
CA ILE A 16 -29.31 11.11 -6.66
C ILE A 16 -30.34 11.02 -7.78
N LEU A 17 -29.95 10.42 -8.90
CA LEU A 17 -30.76 10.26 -10.10
C LEU A 17 -31.58 8.97 -10.07
N LYS A 18 -31.07 7.92 -9.40
CA LYS A 18 -31.70 6.60 -9.28
C LYS A 18 -31.66 6.10 -7.83
N PRO A 19 -32.52 6.62 -6.93
CA PRO A 19 -32.53 6.29 -5.50
C PRO A 19 -32.69 4.79 -5.20
N GLU A 20 -33.43 4.07 -6.05
CA GLU A 20 -33.72 2.65 -5.97
C GLU A 20 -32.48 1.75 -6.15
N ARG A 21 -31.37 2.30 -6.68
CA ARG A 21 -30.09 1.58 -6.79
C ARG A 21 -29.31 1.56 -5.47
N PHE A 22 -29.72 2.33 -4.48
CA PHE A 22 -29.16 2.24 -3.14
C PHE A 22 -29.92 1.19 -2.32
N GLN A 23 -29.19 0.55 -1.40
CA GLN A 23 -29.72 -0.41 -0.44
C GLN A 23 -29.38 0.06 0.99
N PRO A 24 -30.39 0.41 1.81
CA PRO A 24 -31.81 0.56 1.47
C PRO A 24 -32.04 1.66 0.41
N ASN A 25 -33.26 1.79 -0.12
CA ASN A 25 -33.59 2.80 -1.13
C ASN A 25 -33.33 4.22 -0.58
N ALA A 26 -32.61 5.05 -1.34
CA ALA A 26 -32.21 6.39 -0.91
C ALA A 26 -33.38 7.41 -0.81
N GLU A 27 -34.57 7.11 -1.33
CA GLU A 27 -35.78 7.94 -1.10
C GLU A 27 -36.09 8.11 0.40
N ALA A 28 -35.75 7.12 1.22
CA ALA A 28 -35.94 7.18 2.67
C ALA A 28 -35.13 8.29 3.36
N LEU A 29 -34.15 8.91 2.68
CA LEU A 29 -33.44 10.08 3.22
C LEU A 29 -34.35 11.27 3.48
N LYS A 30 -35.43 11.40 2.68
CA LYS A 30 -36.42 12.48 2.78
C LYS A 30 -37.31 12.35 4.02
N GLN A 31 -37.39 11.16 4.61
CA GLN A 31 -38.23 10.93 5.78
C GLN A 31 -37.58 11.52 7.05
N PRO A 32 -38.37 12.17 7.94
CA PRO A 32 -37.91 12.54 9.27
C PRO A 32 -37.63 11.28 10.10
N GLY A 33 -36.69 11.37 11.04
CA GLY A 33 -36.25 10.22 11.84
C GLY A 33 -35.10 9.41 11.21
N ASN A 34 -34.51 8.54 12.03
CA ASN A 34 -33.28 7.79 11.82
C ASN A 34 -31.98 8.62 11.71
N TYR A 35 -31.29 8.73 12.86
CA TYR A 35 -30.10 9.59 13.04
C TYR A 35 -28.79 8.95 12.57
N LEU A 36 -28.79 7.68 12.15
CA LEU A 36 -27.64 6.99 11.56
C LEU A 36 -28.09 5.86 10.63
N ILE A 37 -28.21 6.13 9.33
CA ILE A 37 -28.43 5.09 8.30
C ILE A 37 -27.38 5.18 7.22
N LYS A 38 -26.94 4.01 6.75
CA LYS A 38 -26.04 3.84 5.62
C LYS A 38 -26.82 3.25 4.44
N TYR A 39 -26.68 3.88 3.28
CA TYR A 39 -27.26 3.50 2.00
C TYR A 39 -26.10 3.15 1.06
N VAL A 40 -26.05 1.93 0.53
CA VAL A 40 -24.94 1.48 -0.33
C VAL A 40 -25.42 1.23 -1.76
N ASN A 41 -24.62 1.65 -2.73
CA ASN A 41 -24.76 1.27 -4.12
C ASN A 41 -23.38 0.75 -4.57
N ASN A 42 -23.22 -0.57 -4.45
CA ASN A 42 -21.99 -1.27 -4.75
C ASN A 42 -22.18 -2.13 -6.01
N PRO A 43 -21.10 -2.46 -6.74
CA PRO A 43 -21.18 -3.32 -7.92
C PRO A 43 -21.89 -4.64 -7.61
N THR A 44 -22.91 -4.96 -8.41
CA THR A 44 -23.69 -6.20 -8.27
C THR A 44 -22.93 -7.40 -8.82
N ALA A 45 -23.43 -8.61 -8.55
CA ALA A 45 -22.89 -9.82 -9.18
C ALA A 45 -23.00 -9.78 -10.72
N GLN A 46 -24.01 -9.11 -11.26
CA GLN A 46 -24.20 -8.94 -12.69
C GLN A 46 -23.19 -7.96 -13.27
N ASP A 47 -22.92 -6.82 -12.61
CA ASP A 47 -21.89 -5.88 -13.04
C ASP A 47 -20.50 -6.54 -13.11
N LYS A 48 -20.20 -7.43 -12.16
CA LYS A 48 -18.97 -8.22 -12.19
C LYS A 48 -18.90 -9.19 -13.38
N ARG A 49 -20.05 -9.73 -13.82
CA ARG A 49 -20.14 -10.62 -14.98
C ARG A 49 -20.04 -9.87 -16.30
N THR A 50 -20.57 -8.64 -16.39
CA THR A 50 -20.46 -7.79 -17.58
C THR A 50 -19.07 -7.17 -17.75
N LYS A 51 -18.11 -7.53 -16.89
CA LYS A 51 -16.69 -7.15 -16.94
C LYS A 51 -16.43 -5.64 -16.83
N HIS A 52 -17.45 -4.87 -16.46
CA HIS A 52 -17.37 -3.42 -16.33
C HIS A 52 -17.04 -3.02 -14.89
N TYR A 53 -15.93 -2.30 -14.70
CA TYR A 53 -15.54 -1.84 -13.37
C TYR A 53 -16.42 -0.68 -12.92
N ARG A 54 -17.03 -0.77 -11.73
CA ARG A 54 -17.87 0.29 -11.16
C ARG A 54 -17.37 0.74 -9.79
N PRO A 55 -17.44 2.05 -9.48
CA PRO A 55 -17.11 2.58 -8.17
C PRO A 55 -18.13 2.14 -7.11
N ARG A 56 -17.74 2.19 -5.84
CA ARG A 56 -18.61 1.93 -4.70
C ARG A 56 -19.11 3.22 -4.10
N LEU A 57 -20.42 3.27 -3.88
CA LEU A 57 -21.06 4.41 -3.27
C LEU A 57 -21.58 4.05 -1.89
N THR A 58 -21.30 4.94 -0.94
CA THR A 58 -21.89 4.87 0.39
C THR A 58 -22.40 6.24 0.76
N LEU A 59 -23.70 6.35 0.92
CA LEU A 59 -24.36 7.54 1.41
C LEU A 59 -24.73 7.32 2.88
N MET A 60 -24.46 8.31 3.73
CA MET A 60 -24.76 8.21 5.16
C MET A 60 -25.61 9.39 5.59
N LYS A 61 -26.72 9.16 6.28
CA LYS A 61 -27.45 10.19 7.02
C LYS A 61 -27.01 10.11 8.47
N ARG A 62 -26.40 11.16 9.01
CA ARG A 62 -25.93 11.20 10.41
C ARG A 62 -26.21 12.53 11.09
N MET A 63 -26.52 12.50 12.38
CA MET A 63 -26.53 13.71 13.22
C MET A 63 -25.11 13.99 13.76
N THR A 64 -24.67 15.22 13.64
CA THR A 64 -23.39 15.68 14.20
C THR A 64 -23.54 16.01 15.68
N LYS A 65 -22.41 16.16 16.38
CA LYS A 65 -22.38 16.61 17.78
C LYS A 65 -23.08 17.95 18.01
N ASN A 66 -23.18 18.78 16.96
CA ASN A 66 -23.78 20.11 17.00
C ASN A 66 -25.27 20.09 16.63
N GLY A 67 -25.91 18.92 16.57
CA GLY A 67 -27.32 18.77 16.19
C GLY A 67 -27.61 18.90 14.70
N GLN A 68 -26.62 19.23 13.86
CA GLN A 68 -26.81 19.33 12.41
C GLN A 68 -26.84 17.95 11.77
N THR A 69 -27.73 17.74 10.79
CA THR A 69 -27.75 16.53 9.98
C THR A 69 -26.78 16.67 8.82
N GLU A 70 -25.89 15.69 8.65
CA GLU A 70 -24.98 15.58 7.51
C GLU A 70 -25.37 14.38 6.64
N GLN A 71 -25.29 14.59 5.31
CA GLN A 71 -25.49 13.55 4.31
C GLN A 71 -24.32 13.44 3.33
N PRO A 72 -23.12 13.00 3.75
CA PRO A 72 -22.00 12.87 2.82
C PRO A 72 -22.14 11.63 1.93
N LEU A 73 -21.86 11.81 0.64
CA LEU A 73 -21.63 10.72 -0.30
C LEU A 73 -20.15 10.34 -0.29
N LYS A 74 -19.86 9.07 -0.02
CA LYS A 74 -18.54 8.46 -0.18
C LYS A 74 -18.47 7.74 -1.51
N ILE A 75 -17.38 7.96 -2.23
CA ILE A 75 -17.09 7.32 -3.53
C ILE A 75 -15.74 6.63 -3.40
N GLU A 76 -15.73 5.29 -3.41
CA GLU A 76 -14.52 4.46 -3.35
C GLU A 76 -14.27 3.82 -4.71
N PHE A 77 -13.07 3.99 -5.26
CA PHE A 77 -12.71 3.43 -6.57
C PHE A 77 -11.21 3.25 -6.73
N SER A 78 -10.85 2.29 -7.57
CA SER A 78 -9.51 2.04 -8.07
C SER A 78 -9.35 2.79 -9.39
N ILE A 79 -8.36 3.68 -9.44
CA ILE A 79 -8.05 4.51 -10.61
C ILE A 79 -7.60 3.65 -11.80
N PRO A 80 -6.62 2.73 -11.67
CA PRO A 80 -6.20 1.94 -12.83
C PRO A 80 -7.33 1.03 -13.35
N LYS A 81 -8.15 0.45 -12.47
CA LYS A 81 -9.29 -0.37 -12.92
C LYS A 81 -10.36 0.44 -13.62
N LEU A 82 -10.56 1.69 -13.20
CA LEU A 82 -11.45 2.60 -13.88
C LEU A 82 -10.91 2.95 -15.27
N LEU A 83 -9.62 3.27 -15.40
CA LEU A 83 -9.02 3.67 -16.68
C LEU A 83 -8.81 2.49 -17.64
N TYR A 84 -8.10 1.45 -17.21
CA TYR A 84 -7.64 0.34 -18.07
C TYR A 84 -8.41 -0.95 -17.89
N GLY A 85 -9.32 -1.01 -16.92
CA GLY A 85 -9.97 -2.27 -16.57
C GLY A 85 -9.04 -3.27 -15.88
N ASN A 86 -7.82 -2.90 -15.50
CA ASN A 86 -6.92 -3.76 -14.72
C ASN A 86 -6.14 -2.91 -13.71
N ASN A 87 -5.35 -3.51 -12.83
CA ASN A 87 -4.44 -2.77 -11.94
C ASN A 87 -2.98 -3.24 -12.02
N LEU A 88 -2.64 -3.96 -13.09
CA LEU A 88 -1.24 -4.20 -13.44
C LEU A 88 -0.66 -2.94 -14.06
N ASP A 89 -1.40 -2.28 -14.95
CA ASP A 89 -1.05 -0.96 -15.43
C ASP A 89 -1.16 0.07 -14.33
N GLU A 90 -0.10 0.86 -14.22
CA GLU A 90 -0.06 1.98 -13.31
C GLU A 90 -0.46 3.27 -13.99
N THR A 91 -1.04 4.16 -13.20
CA THR A 91 -1.58 5.43 -13.66
C THR A 91 -0.53 6.52 -13.61
N ALA A 92 -0.55 7.42 -14.57
CA ALA A 92 0.26 8.63 -14.60
C ALA A 92 -0.62 9.87 -14.39
N GLU A 93 -0.03 10.91 -13.79
CA GLU A 93 -0.71 12.19 -13.55
C GLU A 93 -1.33 12.82 -14.81
N VAL A 94 -0.73 12.60 -15.99
CA VAL A 94 -1.22 13.11 -17.29
C VAL A 94 -2.61 12.58 -17.66
N GLU A 95 -3.05 11.47 -17.07
CA GLU A 95 -4.35 10.85 -17.35
C GLU A 95 -5.47 11.41 -16.45
N PHE A 96 -5.16 12.39 -15.60
CA PHE A 96 -6.13 12.96 -14.67
C PHE A 96 -7.40 13.53 -15.33
N PRO A 97 -7.33 14.26 -16.47
CA PRO A 97 -8.54 14.72 -17.15
C PRO A 97 -9.47 13.59 -17.59
N GLU A 98 -8.90 12.52 -18.15
CA GLU A 98 -9.65 11.34 -18.59
C GLU A 98 -10.23 10.57 -17.40
N LEU A 99 -9.49 10.48 -16.29
CA LEU A 99 -10.00 9.92 -15.04
C LEU A 99 -11.28 10.63 -14.57
N ILE A 100 -11.28 11.97 -14.55
CA ILE A 100 -12.43 12.75 -14.08
C ILE A 100 -13.62 12.54 -15.00
N LYS A 101 -13.41 12.56 -16.31
CA LYS A 101 -14.46 12.29 -17.30
C LYS A 101 -15.05 10.90 -17.10
N LYS A 102 -14.21 9.87 -17.02
CA LYS A 102 -14.66 8.48 -16.85
C LYS A 102 -15.37 8.26 -15.53
N LEU A 103 -14.85 8.81 -14.43
CA LEU A 103 -15.52 8.76 -13.12
C LEU A 103 -16.89 9.43 -13.15
N ALA A 104 -17.01 10.63 -13.73
CA ALA A 104 -18.29 11.34 -13.83
C ALA A 104 -19.33 10.54 -14.65
N THR A 105 -18.91 9.93 -15.76
CA THR A 105 -19.76 9.05 -16.58
C THR A 105 -20.22 7.85 -15.78
N GLU A 106 -19.30 7.12 -15.14
CA GLU A 106 -19.65 5.93 -14.33
C GLU A 106 -20.63 6.26 -13.20
N LEU A 107 -20.39 7.36 -12.49
CA LEU A 107 -21.28 7.83 -11.42
C LEU A 107 -22.69 8.08 -11.96
N ARG A 108 -22.79 8.75 -13.11
CA ARG A 108 -24.08 9.07 -13.74
C ARG A 108 -24.85 7.81 -14.12
N GLU A 109 -24.17 6.83 -14.71
CA GLU A 109 -24.76 5.55 -15.08
C GLU A 109 -25.32 4.79 -13.87
N ILE A 110 -24.57 4.78 -12.76
CA ILE A 110 -24.99 4.12 -11.52
C ILE A 110 -26.02 4.91 -10.72
N GLY A 111 -26.41 6.10 -11.20
CA GLY A 111 -27.52 6.86 -10.67
C GLY A 111 -27.14 8.05 -9.80
N VAL A 112 -25.91 8.58 -9.92
CA VAL A 112 -25.44 9.74 -9.15
C VAL A 112 -24.79 10.78 -10.07
N GLY A 113 -25.30 12.00 -10.04
CA GLY A 113 -24.69 13.13 -10.73
C GLY A 113 -23.73 13.90 -9.83
N VAL A 114 -22.49 14.10 -10.26
CA VAL A 114 -21.53 15.02 -9.62
C VAL A 114 -20.83 15.80 -10.74
N LEU A 115 -20.70 17.12 -10.56
CA LEU A 115 -19.96 17.95 -11.52
C LEU A 115 -18.46 17.63 -11.46
N SER A 116 -17.79 17.62 -12.60
CA SER A 116 -16.35 17.33 -12.70
C SER A 116 -15.48 18.21 -11.79
N GLU A 117 -15.78 19.51 -11.71
CA GLU A 117 -15.06 20.44 -10.82
C GLU A 117 -15.20 20.07 -9.34
N LEU A 118 -16.35 19.50 -8.96
CA LEU A 118 -16.59 19.03 -7.60
C LEU A 118 -15.85 17.72 -7.30
N LEU A 119 -15.63 16.87 -8.32
CA LEU A 119 -14.79 15.68 -8.20
C LEU A 119 -13.32 16.03 -8.05
N ILE A 120 -12.82 16.98 -8.85
CA ILE A 120 -11.43 17.45 -8.81
C ILE A 120 -11.08 18.00 -7.41
N ASN A 121 -11.98 18.80 -6.84
CA ASN A 121 -11.81 19.43 -5.53
C ASN A 121 -12.41 18.61 -4.37
N ALA A 122 -12.82 17.37 -4.62
CA ALA A 122 -13.43 16.52 -3.60
C ALA A 122 -12.43 16.19 -2.49
N LYS A 123 -12.88 16.25 -1.23
CA LYS A 123 -12.04 15.89 -0.09
C LYS A 123 -11.74 14.39 -0.11
N VAL A 124 -10.47 14.04 0.10
CA VAL A 124 -10.03 12.65 0.19
C VAL A 124 -10.06 12.20 1.65
N SER A 125 -10.66 11.03 1.89
CA SER A 125 -10.78 10.43 3.23
C SER A 125 -9.85 9.23 3.43
N ALA A 126 -9.46 8.57 2.34
CA ALA A 126 -8.46 7.52 2.28
C ALA A 126 -7.85 7.47 0.88
N VAL A 127 -6.58 7.06 0.79
CA VAL A 127 -5.85 6.89 -0.47
C VAL A 127 -4.84 5.76 -0.33
N HIS A 128 -4.71 4.94 -1.36
CA HIS A 128 -3.70 3.91 -1.48
C HIS A 128 -2.76 4.28 -2.62
N TYR A 129 -1.47 4.34 -2.33
CA TYR A 129 -0.42 4.48 -3.34
C TYR A 129 0.22 3.12 -3.57
N SER A 130 0.66 2.87 -4.79
CA SER A 130 1.41 1.66 -5.11
C SER A 130 2.52 1.91 -6.10
N LYS A 131 3.48 1.00 -6.11
CA LYS A 131 4.50 0.87 -7.14
C LYS A 131 4.68 -0.61 -7.49
N ASN A 132 4.53 -0.96 -8.75
CA ASN A 132 4.96 -2.23 -9.31
C ASN A 132 6.46 -2.15 -9.57
N LEU A 133 7.20 -3.11 -9.02
CA LEU A 133 8.65 -3.21 -9.09
C LEU A 133 8.97 -4.51 -9.82
N GLU A 134 9.57 -4.39 -11.00
CA GLU A 134 10.00 -5.56 -11.77
C GLU A 134 11.31 -6.10 -11.18
N LEU A 135 11.36 -7.39 -10.93
CA LEU A 135 12.54 -8.07 -10.41
C LEU A 135 13.25 -8.79 -11.57
N PRO A 136 14.55 -8.52 -11.79
CA PRO A 136 15.30 -9.25 -12.80
C PRO A 136 15.69 -10.63 -12.29
N TYR A 137 15.86 -11.55 -13.23
CA TYR A 137 16.48 -12.84 -12.98
C TYR A 137 17.84 -12.67 -12.26
N PRO A 138 18.17 -13.50 -11.24
CA PRO A 138 17.44 -14.67 -10.75
C PRO A 138 16.48 -14.40 -9.58
N TYR A 139 16.18 -13.14 -9.26
CA TYR A 139 15.36 -12.82 -8.09
C TYR A 139 13.88 -13.13 -8.34
N THR A 140 13.26 -13.82 -7.39
CA THR A 140 11.81 -14.09 -7.39
C THR A 140 11.12 -13.28 -6.31
N CYS A 141 9.83 -12.95 -6.50
CA CYS A 141 9.04 -12.26 -5.48
C CYS A 141 9.06 -13.00 -4.14
N SER A 142 9.00 -14.33 -4.14
CA SER A 142 9.09 -15.12 -2.90
C SER A 142 10.43 -14.94 -2.19
N SER A 143 11.55 -14.96 -2.92
CA SER A 143 12.88 -14.73 -2.31
C SER A 143 12.99 -13.35 -1.65
N VAL A 144 12.54 -12.31 -2.35
CA VAL A 144 12.55 -10.93 -1.84
C VAL A 144 11.59 -10.75 -0.67
N LEU A 145 10.39 -11.34 -0.71
CA LEU A 145 9.42 -11.28 0.38
C LEU A 145 9.93 -11.96 1.66
N LYS A 146 10.65 -13.09 1.53
CA LYS A 146 11.32 -13.75 2.66
C LYS A 146 12.36 -12.86 3.30
N ASP A 147 13.15 -12.15 2.50
CA ASP A 147 14.13 -11.20 3.02
C ASP A 147 13.44 -10.01 3.69
N LEU A 148 12.46 -9.39 3.05
CA LEU A 148 11.69 -8.28 3.62
C LEU A 148 11.00 -8.67 4.94
N ALA A 149 10.63 -9.94 5.13
CA ALA A 149 10.03 -10.42 6.37
C ALA A 149 10.99 -10.39 7.57
N LYS A 150 12.31 -10.32 7.34
CA LYS A 150 13.33 -10.32 8.39
C LYS A 150 13.50 -8.96 9.07
N VAL A 151 12.98 -7.87 8.48
CA VAL A 151 13.16 -6.50 8.97
C VAL A 151 12.58 -6.26 10.37
N ASN A 152 13.18 -5.33 11.11
CA ASN A 152 12.68 -4.92 12.41
C ASN A 152 11.45 -4.03 12.25
N VAL A 153 10.34 -4.45 12.85
CA VAL A 153 9.07 -3.71 12.80
C VAL A 153 8.71 -3.21 14.19
N PRO A 154 8.26 -1.95 14.33
CA PRO A 154 7.76 -1.43 15.61
C PRO A 154 6.62 -2.30 16.18
N LYS A 155 6.54 -2.47 17.51
CA LYS A 155 5.47 -3.26 18.17
C LYS A 155 4.05 -2.80 17.84
N ARG A 156 3.89 -1.51 17.51
CA ARG A 156 2.60 -0.90 17.15
C ARG A 156 2.08 -1.33 15.78
N LEU A 157 2.91 -2.02 15.00
CA LEU A 157 2.58 -2.57 13.70
C LEU A 157 2.52 -4.08 13.84
N ASP A 158 1.39 -4.64 13.45
CA ASP A 158 1.27 -6.08 13.29
C ASP A 158 1.98 -6.46 12.00
N LEU A 159 3.06 -7.23 12.13
CA LEU A 159 3.63 -7.93 10.98
C LEU A 159 2.85 -9.23 10.84
N THR A 160 1.85 -9.19 9.97
CA THR A 160 1.07 -10.36 9.61
C THR A 160 1.66 -10.90 8.31
N PRO A 161 2.57 -11.89 8.35
CA PRO A 161 2.86 -12.65 7.15
C PRO A 161 1.54 -13.33 6.78
N MET A 162 0.90 -12.88 5.70
CA MET A 162 -0.24 -13.60 5.17
C MET A 162 0.34 -14.78 4.39
N LYS A 163 0.65 -15.86 5.12
CA LYS A 163 0.97 -17.14 4.54
C LYS A 163 -0.31 -17.70 3.93
N PHE A 164 -0.49 -17.52 2.63
CA PHE A 164 -1.38 -18.38 1.87
C PHE A 164 -0.57 -19.55 1.35
N THR A 165 -1.18 -20.72 1.32
CA THR A 165 -0.58 -21.99 0.89
C THR A 165 0.07 -21.89 -0.51
N ASN A 166 -0.39 -20.95 -1.36
CA ASN A 166 0.07 -20.73 -2.74
C ASN A 166 0.34 -19.23 -3.05
N GLY A 167 0.96 -18.50 -2.11
CA GLY A 167 1.53 -17.19 -2.42
C GLY A 167 1.77 -16.28 -1.22
N GLU A 168 2.86 -15.55 -1.25
CA GLU A 168 3.37 -14.76 -0.14
C GLU A 168 2.94 -13.29 -0.28
N ALA A 169 2.28 -12.76 0.76
CA ALA A 169 2.11 -11.32 0.94
C ALA A 169 2.62 -10.94 2.32
N LEU A 170 3.39 -9.86 2.37
CA LEU A 170 3.96 -9.31 3.58
C LEU A 170 3.23 -8.01 3.91
N GLN A 171 2.55 -7.98 5.05
CA GLN A 171 1.80 -6.80 5.47
C GLN A 171 2.32 -6.27 6.81
N TYR A 172 2.72 -5.00 6.81
CA TYR A 172 2.95 -4.18 8.00
C TYR A 172 1.67 -3.39 8.28
N TYR A 173 0.87 -3.83 9.26
CA TYR A 173 -0.51 -3.38 9.43
C TYR A 173 -0.73 -2.56 10.70
N THR A 174 -1.53 -1.50 10.57
CA THR A 174 -2.33 -0.91 11.65
C THR A 174 -3.74 -0.64 11.15
N ALA A 175 -4.69 -0.41 12.06
CA ALA A 175 -6.03 0.03 11.69
C ALA A 175 -6.09 1.39 10.93
N SER A 176 -5.01 2.17 10.90
CA SER A 176 -4.97 3.50 10.27
C SER A 176 -4.27 3.54 8.92
N HIS A 177 -3.31 2.62 8.72
CA HIS A 177 -2.54 2.48 7.50
C HIS A 177 -1.82 1.13 7.46
N SER A 178 -1.43 0.69 6.27
CA SER A 178 -0.54 -0.46 6.10
C SER A 178 0.45 -0.28 4.95
N LEU A 179 1.60 -0.93 5.04
CA LEU A 179 2.52 -1.17 3.93
C LEU A 179 2.41 -2.65 3.54
N VAL A 180 2.17 -2.93 2.27
CA VAL A 180 1.95 -4.29 1.74
C VAL A 180 2.94 -4.55 0.62
N PHE A 181 3.61 -5.70 0.66
CA PHE A 181 4.38 -6.24 -0.44
C PHE A 181 3.76 -7.57 -0.87
N TYR A 182 3.60 -7.80 -2.17
CA TYR A 182 3.10 -9.08 -2.67
C TYR A 182 3.53 -9.31 -4.12
N ASP A 183 3.61 -10.58 -4.50
CA ASP A 183 3.79 -11.01 -5.88
C ASP A 183 2.52 -10.67 -6.68
N LYS A 184 2.63 -9.68 -7.58
CA LYS A 184 1.48 -9.18 -8.32
C LYS A 184 0.97 -10.19 -9.33
N ILE A 185 1.87 -10.84 -10.08
CA ILE A 185 1.52 -11.79 -11.13
C ILE A 185 0.83 -13.01 -10.50
N GLN A 186 1.40 -13.58 -9.45
CA GLN A 186 0.77 -14.68 -8.73
C GLN A 186 -0.54 -14.25 -8.05
N ASP A 187 -0.66 -13.03 -7.52
CA ASP A 187 -1.92 -12.55 -6.94
C ASP A 187 -3.04 -12.55 -7.98
N LEU A 188 -2.78 -12.19 -9.24
CA LEU A 188 -3.77 -12.20 -10.34
C LEU A 188 -4.39 -13.59 -10.59
N THR A 189 -3.67 -14.67 -10.26
CA THR A 189 -4.17 -16.05 -10.44
C THR A 189 -5.12 -16.48 -9.33
N LYS A 190 -5.17 -15.76 -8.21
CA LYS A 190 -5.93 -16.16 -7.02
C LYS A 190 -7.42 -15.83 -7.18
N PRO A 191 -8.34 -16.66 -6.67
CA PRO A 191 -9.73 -16.28 -6.57
C PRO A 191 -9.90 -15.08 -5.62
N ASP A 192 -10.86 -14.19 -5.90
CA ASP A 192 -11.10 -12.91 -5.19
C ASP A 192 -11.05 -12.99 -3.65
N LYS A 193 -11.54 -14.10 -3.06
CA LYS A 193 -11.57 -14.30 -1.60
C LYS A 193 -10.17 -14.49 -0.98
N ARG A 194 -9.19 -14.92 -1.80
CA ARG A 194 -7.81 -15.23 -1.39
C ARG A 194 -6.78 -14.25 -1.95
N ALA A 195 -7.16 -13.44 -2.94
CA ALA A 195 -6.30 -12.41 -3.49
C ALA A 195 -6.09 -11.25 -2.49
N THR A 196 -4.88 -10.70 -2.50
CA THR A 196 -4.51 -9.47 -1.79
C THR A 196 -5.30 -8.29 -2.35
N ASP A 197 -5.50 -8.30 -3.67
CA ASP A 197 -6.51 -7.51 -4.36
C ASP A 197 -7.86 -8.25 -4.38
N LYS A 198 -8.76 -7.91 -3.45
CA LYS A 198 -10.05 -8.59 -3.27
C LYS A 198 -11.06 -8.37 -4.41
N HIS A 199 -10.75 -7.52 -5.40
CA HIS A 199 -11.70 -7.07 -6.41
C HIS A 199 -11.15 -7.23 -7.83
N GLN A 200 -10.59 -8.40 -8.11
CA GLN A 200 -10.15 -8.74 -9.46
C GLN A 200 -11.34 -8.73 -10.42
N ASN A 201 -11.14 -8.18 -11.61
CA ASN A 201 -12.12 -8.25 -12.68
C ASN A 201 -11.61 -9.20 -13.78
N TYR A 202 -12.48 -9.51 -14.75
CA TYR A 202 -12.14 -10.46 -15.81
C TYR A 202 -10.99 -9.97 -16.69
N VAL A 203 -10.96 -8.69 -17.06
CA VAL A 203 -9.90 -8.12 -17.91
C VAL A 203 -8.54 -8.38 -17.27
N GLN A 204 -8.43 -8.15 -15.96
CA GLN A 204 -7.23 -8.47 -15.18
C GLN A 204 -6.85 -9.96 -15.18
N ARG A 205 -7.81 -10.89 -15.36
CA ARG A 205 -7.52 -12.32 -15.52
C ARG A 205 -7.13 -12.69 -16.95
N SER A 206 -7.72 -12.05 -17.97
CA SER A 206 -7.33 -12.30 -19.37
C SER A 206 -5.93 -11.78 -19.70
N LEU A 207 -5.41 -10.82 -18.92
CA LEU A 207 -4.00 -10.42 -19.00
C LEU A 207 -3.02 -11.56 -18.69
N PHE A 208 -3.48 -12.64 -18.05
CA PHE A 208 -2.60 -13.73 -17.62
C PHE A 208 -2.22 -14.69 -18.75
N GLU A 209 -3.12 -14.94 -19.71
CA GLU A 209 -2.88 -15.92 -20.79
C GLU A 209 -1.55 -15.68 -21.54
N PRO A 210 -1.15 -14.44 -21.89
CA PRO A 210 0.16 -14.19 -22.47
C PRO A 210 1.31 -14.10 -21.45
N LEU A 211 1.02 -13.82 -20.17
CA LEU A 211 2.06 -13.63 -19.14
C LEU A 211 2.57 -14.93 -18.54
N SER A 212 1.85 -16.05 -18.68
CA SER A 212 2.24 -17.34 -18.10
C SER A 212 3.53 -17.94 -18.67
N ASP A 213 3.91 -17.54 -19.88
CA ASP A 213 5.14 -18.03 -20.55
C ASP A 213 6.35 -17.14 -20.25
N SER A 214 6.15 -16.00 -19.59
CA SER A 214 7.20 -15.06 -19.18
C SER A 214 7.69 -15.37 -17.76
N HIS A 215 9.01 -15.29 -17.52
CA HIS A 215 9.59 -15.30 -16.16
C HIS A 215 9.39 -13.93 -15.47
N LEU A 216 8.21 -13.35 -15.60
CA LEU A 216 7.92 -12.00 -15.14
C LEU A 216 7.63 -12.00 -13.63
N GLU A 217 8.52 -11.34 -12.89
CA GLU A 217 8.44 -11.22 -11.44
C GLU A 217 8.13 -9.76 -11.08
N ILE A 218 6.89 -9.49 -10.66
CA ILE A 218 6.48 -8.14 -10.26
C ILE A 218 6.13 -8.11 -8.78
N LEU A 219 7.03 -7.50 -8.00
CA LEU A 219 6.77 -7.20 -6.60
C LEU A 219 6.00 -5.89 -6.52
N ARG A 220 4.76 -5.95 -6.03
CA ARG A 220 3.99 -4.72 -5.78
C ARG A 220 4.18 -4.24 -4.36
N MET A 221 4.63 -3.00 -4.22
CA MET A 221 4.61 -2.24 -2.98
C MET A 221 3.33 -1.39 -2.91
N GLU A 222 2.57 -1.46 -1.82
CA GLU A 222 1.35 -0.68 -1.63
C GLU A 222 1.30 -0.03 -0.25
N VAL A 223 1.15 1.30 -0.20
CA VAL A 223 0.93 2.09 1.00
C VAL A 223 -0.55 2.47 1.07
N ARG A 224 -1.27 1.86 2.00
CA ARG A 224 -2.70 2.08 2.22
C ARG A 224 -2.90 3.07 3.37
N LEU A 225 -3.40 4.28 3.10
CA LEU A 225 -3.76 5.27 4.13
C LEU A 225 -5.27 5.25 4.34
N SER A 226 -5.74 4.38 5.23
CA SER A 226 -7.16 4.04 5.38
C SER A 226 -7.96 5.02 6.25
N LYS A 227 -7.29 5.89 7.01
CA LYS A 227 -7.95 6.88 7.89
C LYS A 227 -7.49 8.30 7.61
N LYS A 228 -8.45 9.22 7.49
CA LYS A 228 -8.22 10.66 7.28
C LYS A 228 -7.24 11.29 8.27
N GLN A 229 -7.30 10.91 9.55
CA GLN A 229 -6.38 11.42 10.57
C GLN A 229 -4.92 11.07 10.25
N LYS A 230 -4.66 9.81 9.85
CA LYS A 230 -3.32 9.36 9.47
C LYS A 230 -2.87 9.98 8.15
N LEU A 231 -3.78 10.12 7.18
CA LEU A 231 -3.55 10.84 5.94
C LEU A 231 -3.06 12.28 6.22
N ASN A 232 -3.82 13.06 6.99
CA ASN A 232 -3.46 14.43 7.34
C ASN A 232 -2.15 14.52 8.11
N SER A 233 -1.94 13.64 9.10
CA SER A 233 -0.71 13.61 9.89
C SER A 233 0.52 13.32 9.02
N LEU A 234 0.41 12.36 8.09
CA LEU A 234 1.49 12.05 7.17
C LEU A 234 1.74 13.19 6.18
N PHE A 235 0.67 13.74 5.59
CA PHE A 235 0.78 14.84 4.62
C PHE A 235 1.45 16.06 5.25
N GLY A 236 1.02 16.46 6.46
CA GLY A 236 1.68 17.53 7.20
C GLY A 236 3.16 17.25 7.48
N LYS A 237 3.53 16.02 7.86
CA LYS A 237 4.93 15.59 8.06
C LYS A 237 5.76 15.69 6.77
N LEU A 238 5.14 15.43 5.61
CA LEU A 238 5.79 15.44 4.30
C LEU A 238 5.70 16.81 3.59
N GLY A 239 5.12 17.84 4.22
CA GLY A 239 4.99 19.17 3.64
C GLY A 239 3.83 19.33 2.64
N PHE A 240 2.88 18.41 2.61
CA PHE A 240 1.68 18.48 1.78
C PHE A 240 0.48 19.06 2.55
N PRO A 241 -0.55 19.61 1.86
CA PRO A 241 -1.72 20.18 2.51
C PRO A 241 -2.50 19.15 3.33
N ILE A 242 -2.91 19.53 4.54
CA ILE A 242 -3.87 18.74 5.33
C ILE A 242 -5.27 18.87 4.74
N ASN A 243 -6.07 17.80 4.83
CA ASN A 243 -7.36 17.66 4.14
C ASN A 243 -7.23 17.74 2.62
N PRO A 244 -6.39 16.89 2.00
CA PRO A 244 -6.13 16.96 0.57
C PRO A 244 -7.38 16.71 -0.27
N THR A 245 -7.41 17.33 -1.44
CA THR A 245 -8.37 17.09 -2.52
C THR A 245 -7.89 15.95 -3.43
N LEU A 246 -8.75 15.51 -4.37
CA LEU A 246 -8.34 14.55 -5.39
C LEU A 246 -7.15 15.07 -6.22
N ARG A 247 -7.15 16.37 -6.56
CA ARG A 247 -6.04 17.03 -7.26
C ARG A 247 -4.72 16.96 -6.47
N ASP A 248 -4.76 17.04 -5.15
CA ASP A 248 -3.55 17.02 -4.32
C ASP A 248 -2.94 15.60 -4.24
N VAL A 249 -3.80 14.58 -4.12
CA VAL A 249 -3.34 13.19 -3.94
C VAL A 249 -2.89 12.53 -5.24
N ILE A 250 -3.37 12.99 -6.41
CA ILE A 250 -3.04 12.33 -7.68
C ILE A 250 -1.65 12.69 -8.22
N GLN A 251 -1.05 13.77 -7.69
CA GLN A 251 0.25 14.24 -8.16
C GLN A 251 1.33 13.16 -8.00
N ASN A 252 2.13 12.97 -9.05
CA ASN A 252 3.22 11.99 -9.06
C ASN A 252 4.21 12.24 -7.92
N LYS A 253 4.50 13.52 -7.64
CA LYS A 253 5.32 13.95 -6.51
C LYS A 253 4.78 13.45 -5.18
N THR A 254 3.48 13.64 -4.93
CA THR A 254 2.82 13.17 -3.69
C THR A 254 2.94 11.66 -3.56
N ALA A 255 2.60 10.91 -4.61
CA ALA A 255 2.66 9.46 -4.59
C ALA A 255 4.10 8.94 -4.37
N LYS A 256 5.08 9.51 -5.06
CA LYS A 256 6.50 9.15 -4.94
C LYS A 256 7.02 9.39 -3.52
N THR A 257 6.83 10.60 -2.99
CA THR A 257 7.28 10.95 -1.65
C THR A 257 6.66 10.06 -0.57
N VAL A 258 5.39 9.65 -0.73
CA VAL A 258 4.76 8.70 0.21
C VAL A 258 5.39 7.30 0.10
N ILE A 259 5.59 6.77 -1.11
CA ILE A 259 6.23 5.46 -1.32
C ILE A 259 7.66 5.47 -0.74
N GLU A 260 8.48 6.45 -1.09
CA GLU A 260 9.85 6.64 -0.57
C GLU A 260 9.86 6.72 0.96
N HIS A 261 8.93 7.49 1.54
CA HIS A 261 8.84 7.65 2.98
C HIS A 261 8.64 6.31 3.69
N TYR A 262 7.73 5.48 3.18
CA TYR A 262 7.42 4.17 3.73
C TYR A 262 8.55 3.16 3.49
N TRP A 263 9.16 3.16 2.30
CA TRP A 263 10.34 2.34 2.03
C TRP A 263 11.47 2.68 3.02
N ARG A 264 11.75 3.98 3.20
CA ARG A 264 12.79 4.44 4.11
C ARG A 264 12.49 4.10 5.57
N GLU A 265 11.30 4.43 6.07
CA GLU A 265 10.94 4.26 7.49
C GLU A 265 10.87 2.77 7.89
N PHE A 266 10.41 1.88 7.01
CA PHE A 266 10.18 0.46 7.34
C PHE A 266 11.28 -0.49 6.86
N VAL A 267 11.98 -0.14 5.78
CA VAL A 267 12.99 -1.01 5.16
C VAL A 267 14.38 -0.38 5.25
N ALA A 268 14.59 0.83 4.74
CA ALA A 268 15.95 1.32 4.54
C ALA A 268 16.66 1.79 5.83
N GLU A 269 16.04 2.65 6.62
CA GLU A 269 16.75 3.45 7.63
C GLU A 269 17.40 2.62 8.75
N HIS A 270 16.85 1.44 9.07
CA HIS A 270 17.29 0.62 10.19
C HIS A 270 17.51 -0.87 9.91
N ASN A 271 17.28 -1.33 8.66
CA ASN A 271 17.22 -2.76 8.37
C ASN A 271 18.02 -3.19 7.14
N LEU A 272 18.72 -2.29 6.43
CA LEU A 272 19.41 -2.67 5.20
C LEU A 272 20.53 -3.68 5.43
N PHE A 273 21.22 -3.62 6.58
CA PHE A 273 22.26 -4.59 6.95
C PHE A 273 21.77 -6.05 6.94
N ILE A 274 20.45 -6.27 6.98
CA ILE A 274 19.83 -7.61 6.88
C ILE A 274 20.05 -8.21 5.49
N PHE A 275 20.03 -7.36 4.46
CA PHE A 275 20.14 -7.74 3.05
C PHE A 275 21.60 -7.79 2.56
N ASP A 276 22.55 -7.73 3.48
CA ASP A 276 23.97 -7.87 3.18
C ASP A 276 24.29 -9.31 2.76
N THR A 277 25.10 -9.45 1.71
CA THR A 277 25.52 -10.74 1.13
C THR A 277 26.65 -11.40 1.92
N HIS A 278 27.30 -10.69 2.85
CA HIS A 278 28.33 -11.27 3.71
C HIS A 278 27.74 -12.28 4.70
N THR A 279 28.18 -13.54 4.61
CA THR A 279 27.61 -14.64 5.41
C THR A 279 28.51 -15.12 6.55
N SER A 280 29.83 -14.92 6.48
CA SER A 280 30.74 -15.47 7.50
C SER A 280 30.86 -14.53 8.71
N PRO A 281 30.75 -15.03 9.96
CA PRO A 281 30.94 -14.20 11.15
C PRO A 281 32.32 -13.50 11.20
N HIS A 282 33.35 -14.13 10.63
CA HIS A 282 34.69 -13.55 10.55
C HIS A 282 34.71 -12.33 9.63
N GLN A 283 34.10 -12.41 8.45
CA GLN A 283 34.00 -11.27 7.54
C GLN A 283 33.19 -10.13 8.16
N ILE A 284 32.05 -10.46 8.76
CA ILE A 284 31.21 -9.48 9.46
C ILE A 284 32.01 -8.75 10.55
N LEU A 285 32.82 -9.46 11.32
CA LEU A 285 33.69 -8.85 12.34
C LEU A 285 34.74 -7.92 11.72
N GLN A 286 35.40 -8.35 10.63
CA GLN A 286 36.37 -7.51 9.91
C GLN A 286 35.72 -6.21 9.39
N ASP A 287 34.53 -6.31 8.79
CA ASP A 287 33.81 -5.15 8.26
C ASP A 287 33.41 -4.16 9.37
N ILE A 288 32.98 -4.67 10.54
CA ILE A 288 32.67 -3.85 11.71
C ILE A 288 33.93 -3.14 12.24
N LEU A 289 35.06 -3.85 12.33
CA LEU A 289 36.33 -3.27 12.78
C LEU A 289 36.86 -2.21 11.79
N ALA A 290 36.67 -2.43 10.48
CA ALA A 290 37.07 -1.49 9.44
C ALA A 290 36.18 -0.22 9.41
N SER A 291 34.86 -0.39 9.57
CA SER A 291 33.89 0.72 9.54
C SER A 291 33.87 1.55 10.82
N GLU A 292 34.23 0.97 11.97
CA GLU A 292 34.33 1.67 13.25
C GLU A 292 35.70 1.47 13.92
N PRO A 293 36.78 2.15 13.47
CA PRO A 293 38.15 1.89 13.95
C PRO A 293 38.38 2.09 15.46
N LYS A 294 37.47 2.81 16.16
CA LYS A 294 37.52 3.07 17.60
C LYS A 294 36.66 2.11 18.43
N ILE A 295 36.01 1.12 17.80
CA ILE A 295 35.15 0.17 18.49
C ILE A 295 35.98 -0.72 19.43
N LYS A 296 35.44 -1.00 20.62
CA LYS A 296 36.07 -1.94 21.55
C LYS A 296 35.87 -3.38 21.06
N PRO A 297 36.85 -4.30 21.23
CA PRO A 297 36.73 -5.69 20.76
C PRO A 297 35.46 -6.40 21.21
N LYS A 298 35.08 -6.25 22.49
CA LYS A 298 33.82 -6.82 23.03
C LYS A 298 32.58 -6.30 22.30
N GLN A 299 32.56 -5.02 21.95
CA GLN A 299 31.44 -4.39 21.25
C GLN A 299 31.37 -4.87 19.79
N ALA A 300 32.52 -5.04 19.14
CA ALA A 300 32.59 -5.59 17.78
C ALA A 300 32.06 -7.03 17.75
N ILE A 301 32.53 -7.90 18.64
CA ILE A 301 32.03 -9.29 18.76
C ILE A 301 30.51 -9.32 19.04
N TYR A 302 30.04 -8.46 19.94
CA TYR A 302 28.61 -8.32 20.24
C TYR A 302 27.80 -7.93 18.99
N LEU A 303 28.26 -6.95 18.22
CA LEU A 303 27.61 -6.51 16.98
C LEU A 303 27.64 -7.59 15.89
N THR A 304 28.75 -8.35 15.78
CA THR A 304 28.86 -9.51 14.88
C THR A 304 27.78 -10.54 15.21
N GLY A 305 27.71 -10.99 16.46
CA GLY A 305 26.70 -11.96 16.87
C GLY A 305 25.28 -11.44 16.69
N LEU A 306 25.06 -10.15 16.97
CA LEU A 306 23.77 -9.51 16.78
C LEU A 306 23.35 -9.47 15.30
N LYS A 307 24.28 -9.16 14.39
CA LYS A 307 24.06 -9.18 12.93
C LYS A 307 23.76 -10.58 12.43
N THR A 308 24.60 -11.57 12.78
CA THR A 308 24.41 -12.97 12.37
C THR A 308 23.04 -13.51 12.80
N LEU A 309 22.63 -13.27 14.04
CA LEU A 309 21.32 -13.71 14.54
C LEU A 309 20.14 -12.94 13.90
N ALA A 310 20.36 -11.69 13.50
CA ALA A 310 19.34 -10.88 12.83
C ALA A 310 19.16 -11.26 11.35
N GLN A 311 20.19 -11.83 10.72
CA GLN A 311 20.18 -12.27 9.31
C GLN A 311 19.77 -13.74 9.12
N ASP A 312 19.69 -14.51 10.21
CA ASP A 312 19.15 -15.88 10.21
C ASP A 312 17.76 -15.94 9.55
N GLU A 313 17.34 -17.14 9.11
CA GLU A 313 16.12 -17.34 8.30
C GLU A 313 14.87 -16.65 8.87
N ALA A 314 14.80 -16.51 10.19
CA ALA A 314 13.64 -15.97 10.88
C ALA A 314 13.77 -14.50 11.33
N GLY A 315 14.91 -13.86 11.02
CA GLY A 315 15.13 -12.43 11.16
C GLY A 315 15.06 -11.84 12.57
N ILE A 316 14.98 -10.52 12.61
CA ILE A 316 15.00 -9.73 13.86
C ILE A 316 13.79 -10.05 14.75
N ARG A 317 12.65 -10.44 14.17
CA ARG A 317 11.43 -10.77 14.91
C ARG A 317 11.62 -12.03 15.77
N LYS A 318 12.16 -13.11 15.22
CA LYS A 318 12.38 -14.34 16.01
C LYS A 318 13.47 -14.12 17.05
N LEU A 319 14.52 -13.35 16.71
CA LEU A 319 15.51 -12.90 17.69
C LEU A 319 14.84 -12.18 18.87
N ARG A 320 13.94 -11.23 18.60
CA ARG A 320 13.16 -10.55 19.65
C ARG A 320 12.32 -11.51 20.48
N GLN A 321 11.63 -12.44 19.81
CA GLN A 321 10.77 -13.41 20.48
C GLN A 321 11.57 -14.32 21.40
N ALA A 322 12.72 -14.82 20.94
CA ALA A 322 13.62 -15.68 21.72
C ALA A 322 14.17 -14.96 22.95
N LEU A 323 14.44 -13.65 22.85
CA LEU A 323 14.95 -12.86 23.95
C LEU A 323 13.86 -12.36 24.91
N SER A 324 12.60 -12.28 24.47
CA SER A 324 11.50 -11.69 25.25
C SER A 324 11.25 -12.32 26.64
N PRO A 325 11.45 -13.64 26.87
CA PRO A 325 11.29 -14.22 28.20
C PRO A 325 12.34 -13.76 29.21
N LYS A 326 13.47 -13.20 28.74
CA LYS A 326 14.61 -12.78 29.56
C LYS A 326 14.94 -11.30 29.40
N SER A 327 14.16 -10.53 28.63
CA SER A 327 14.46 -9.14 28.33
C SER A 327 13.20 -8.26 28.38
N SER A 328 13.34 -7.12 29.06
CA SER A 328 12.31 -6.08 29.04
C SER A 328 12.29 -5.34 27.70
N ASP A 329 11.23 -4.59 27.43
CA ASP A 329 11.19 -3.71 26.26
C ASP A 329 12.32 -2.68 26.25
N ARG A 330 12.72 -2.18 27.43
CA ARG A 330 13.87 -1.28 27.56
C ARG A 330 15.16 -1.96 27.13
N THR A 331 15.34 -3.23 27.48
CA THR A 331 16.49 -4.03 27.05
C THR A 331 16.48 -4.23 25.55
N TRP A 332 15.32 -4.59 24.96
CA TRP A 332 15.18 -4.70 23.51
C TRP A 332 15.52 -3.40 22.79
N MET A 333 15.06 -2.25 23.28
CA MET A 333 15.36 -0.95 22.65
C MET A 333 16.87 -0.65 22.64
N ARG A 334 17.63 -1.11 23.65
CA ARG A 334 19.10 -1.00 23.64
C ARG A 334 19.73 -1.92 22.59
N LEU A 335 19.25 -3.16 22.45
CA LEU A 335 19.70 -4.09 21.40
C LEU A 335 19.38 -3.53 20.00
N ALA A 336 18.16 -3.02 19.81
CA ALA A 336 17.72 -2.41 18.56
C ALA A 336 18.55 -1.18 18.19
N LYS A 337 19.08 -0.44 19.16
CA LYS A 337 20.04 0.65 18.90
C LYS A 337 21.35 0.11 18.31
N GLY A 338 21.82 -1.06 18.75
CA GLY A 338 22.96 -1.75 18.14
C GLY A 338 22.67 -2.21 16.71
N LEU A 339 21.47 -2.73 16.43
CA LEU A 339 21.08 -3.08 15.05
C LEU A 339 21.14 -1.86 14.12
N ARG A 340 20.77 -0.68 14.61
CA ARG A 340 20.82 0.56 13.81
C ARG A 340 22.24 1.02 13.48
N THR A 341 23.25 0.70 14.30
CA THR A 341 24.64 1.07 13.98
C THR A 341 25.21 0.20 12.86
N LEU A 342 24.74 -1.04 12.72
CA LEU A 342 25.14 -1.95 11.63
C LEU A 342 24.78 -1.43 10.24
N ASN A 343 23.81 -0.53 10.14
CA ASN A 343 23.39 0.12 8.90
C ASN A 343 24.41 1.16 8.36
N ARG A 344 25.50 1.43 9.08
CA ARG A 344 26.51 2.44 8.73
C ARG A 344 27.73 1.88 7.99
N SER A 345 27.86 0.56 7.92
CA SER A 345 28.96 -0.08 7.20
C SER A 345 28.69 -0.05 5.70
N PRO A 346 29.70 0.16 4.82
CA PRO A 346 29.52 0.10 3.37
C PRO A 346 29.11 -1.31 2.98
N THR A 347 27.81 -1.51 2.78
CA THR A 347 27.22 -2.82 2.59
C THR A 347 26.99 -3.09 1.11
N GLN A 348 27.57 -4.18 0.63
CA GLN A 348 27.11 -4.85 -0.57
C GLN A 348 25.77 -5.53 -0.27
N TYR A 349 24.67 -4.78 -0.42
CA TYR A 349 23.35 -5.39 -0.38
C TYR A 349 23.13 -6.24 -1.62
N HIS A 350 22.22 -7.23 -1.51
CA HIS A 350 21.65 -7.89 -2.69
C HIS A 350 21.22 -6.87 -3.75
N ASP A 351 21.48 -7.15 -5.01
CA ASP A 351 21.23 -6.20 -6.10
C ASP A 351 19.75 -5.86 -6.27
N TRP A 352 18.84 -6.76 -5.87
CA TRP A 352 17.41 -6.47 -5.82
C TRP A 352 17.08 -5.23 -4.98
N VAL A 353 17.83 -4.97 -3.90
CA VAL A 353 17.63 -3.80 -3.05
C VAL A 353 17.94 -2.52 -3.83
N LYS A 354 19.08 -2.50 -4.55
CA LYS A 354 19.48 -1.36 -5.38
C LYS A 354 18.47 -1.11 -6.49
N GLN A 355 18.01 -2.17 -7.13
CA GLN A 355 17.02 -2.10 -8.21
C GLN A 355 15.67 -1.56 -7.74
N ILE A 356 15.19 -2.00 -6.57
CA ILE A 356 13.97 -1.43 -5.97
C ILE A 356 14.15 0.06 -5.68
N ILE A 357 15.29 0.45 -5.09
CA ILE A 357 15.58 1.87 -4.82
C ILE A 357 15.57 2.67 -6.13
N THR A 358 16.27 2.21 -7.17
CA THR A 358 16.28 2.87 -8.48
C THR A 358 14.87 2.99 -9.07
N GLN A 359 14.05 1.95 -9.02
CA GLN A 359 12.68 2.00 -9.55
C GLN A 359 11.74 2.91 -8.74
N ILE A 360 11.95 3.03 -7.43
CA ILE A 360 11.25 4.00 -6.58
C ILE A 360 11.70 5.42 -6.92
N ASP A 361 13.00 5.62 -7.13
CA ASP A 361 13.59 6.92 -7.46
C ASP A 361 13.19 7.40 -8.87
N GLU A 362 13.20 6.51 -9.87
CA GLU A 362 12.73 6.83 -11.22
C GLU A 362 11.21 7.02 -11.26
N PHE A 363 10.48 6.23 -10.48
CA PHE A 363 9.03 6.28 -10.33
C PHE A 363 8.24 6.27 -11.66
N LYS A 364 8.79 5.63 -12.69
CA LYS A 364 8.11 5.47 -13.99
C LYS A 364 6.88 4.55 -13.85
N PRO A 365 5.74 4.83 -14.50
CA PRO A 365 4.60 3.91 -14.47
C PRO A 365 4.96 2.58 -15.12
N TYR A 366 4.63 1.47 -14.47
CA TYR A 366 4.62 0.18 -15.15
C TYR A 366 3.42 0.11 -16.10
N LYS A 367 3.67 -0.30 -17.34
CA LYS A 367 2.66 -0.64 -18.35
C LYS A 367 2.99 -2.03 -18.85
N HIS A 368 1.99 -2.92 -18.91
CA HIS A 368 2.20 -4.17 -19.62
C HIS A 368 2.16 -3.88 -21.12
N GLU A 369 3.21 -4.26 -21.84
CA GLU A 369 3.20 -4.24 -23.30
C GLU A 369 2.33 -5.42 -23.75
N VAL A 370 1.21 -5.11 -24.40
CA VAL A 370 0.51 -6.09 -25.22
C VAL A 370 1.09 -5.91 -26.60
N ASP A 371 1.94 -6.83 -27.04
CA ASP A 371 2.19 -6.99 -28.47
C ASP A 371 0.81 -7.26 -29.10
N MET A 372 0.31 -6.28 -29.85
CA MET A 372 -0.95 -6.40 -30.60
C MET A 372 -0.76 -7.23 -31.85
#